data_AF-A0A7C5AWG9-F1
#
_entry.id   AF-A0A7C5AWG9-F1
#
_cell.length_a   1.000
_cell.length_b   1.000
_cell.length_c   1.000
_cell.angle_alpha   90.00
_cell.angle_beta   90.00
_cell.angle_gamma   90.00
#
_symmetry.space_group_name_H-M   'P 1'
#
loop_
_entity.id
_entity.type
_entity.pdbx_description
1 polymer ?
#
loop_
_entity_poly.entity_id
_entity_poly.type
_entity_poly.pdbx_seq_one_letter_code
_entity_poly.pdbx_strand_id
1 'polypeptide(L)'
;MRVLLFTGKGGVGKTSLAAATGLKLARLGYKTLVMSIDPAHSLADSFDLGGGLFHGRTADPYQVRKRLDIQEVNIQKEIKRHWGEISAYVVSVLRTTGLDEVEAEELAILPGMEELSAMMYVNQYRREGRYEVIVLDCAPTAESMRFVSMPTTLDWYMKHIFPYQRSLLKAVRPLANRVSPIQLPSDRYFENVQELFRRLEGIEEVLEDPQVTSVRLATNPEKMVLRETERAFVYFSLHGLTVDTVVVNRVLPPEVNDAYFARWRRAQDRILREIEEYFAPVPVKQVPLFEEEVLGEEKLERLAALLYPGGENPAEVKRAERPYTFVKQDGRYQVRIDLPFAAKGEISLFKKGDELVVEIGTVRRHIGLPVSMAALTPGKARLENGRLTVELKEEASS
;
A
#
# COMPACT_ATOMS: atom_id res chain seq x y z
N MET A 1 1.52 -5.91 17.32
CA MET A 1 2.33 -5.26 16.27
C MET A 1 1.47 -4.20 15.60
N ARG A 2 2.04 -3.03 15.27
CA ARG A 2 1.40 -1.95 14.52
C ARG A 2 2.10 -1.77 13.17
N VAL A 3 1.36 -1.46 12.10
CA VAL A 3 1.89 -1.16 10.77
C VAL A 3 1.38 0.21 10.32
N LEU A 4 2.29 1.10 9.92
CA LEU A 4 1.98 2.45 9.45
C LEU A 4 2.45 2.60 8.01
N LEU A 5 1.53 2.73 7.06
CA LEU A 5 1.86 2.90 5.64
C LEU A 5 1.93 4.38 5.30
N PHE A 6 3.08 4.84 4.81
CA PHE A 6 3.25 6.18 4.27
C PHE A 6 3.19 6.13 2.75
N THR A 7 2.30 6.91 2.16
CA THR A 7 2.10 6.95 0.71
C THR A 7 1.67 8.33 0.25
N GLY A 8 1.74 8.59 -1.05
CA GLY A 8 1.51 9.90 -1.65
C GLY A 8 2.39 10.13 -2.88
N LYS A 9 2.17 11.26 -3.54
CA LYS A 9 2.86 11.62 -4.79
C LYS A 9 4.38 11.59 -4.64
N GLY A 10 5.10 11.29 -5.72
CA GLY A 10 6.56 11.45 -5.76
C GLY A 10 6.99 12.88 -5.36
N GLY A 11 8.03 12.99 -4.53
CA GLY A 11 8.61 14.28 -4.14
C GLY A 11 7.93 15.04 -2.98
N VAL A 12 6.90 14.48 -2.33
CA VAL A 12 6.25 15.11 -1.15
C VAL A 12 6.99 14.88 0.18
N GLY A 13 8.10 14.13 0.18
CA GLY A 13 8.93 13.87 1.37
C GLY A 13 8.48 12.68 2.23
N LYS A 14 7.87 11.65 1.63
CA LYS A 14 7.40 10.43 2.32
C LYS A 14 8.49 9.76 3.15
N THR A 15 9.65 9.53 2.55
CA THR A 15 10.78 8.84 3.18
C THR A 15 11.26 9.57 4.43
N SER A 16 11.42 10.90 4.38
CA SER A 16 11.76 11.69 5.56
C SER A 16 10.68 11.63 6.64
N LEU A 17 9.39 11.66 6.27
CA LEU A 17 8.28 11.52 7.22
C LEU A 17 8.25 10.12 7.86
N ALA A 18 8.48 9.07 7.09
CA ALA A 18 8.55 7.68 7.56
C ALA A 18 9.76 7.47 8.48
N ALA A 19 10.94 7.94 8.08
CA ALA A 19 12.17 7.89 8.88
C ALA A 19 12.04 8.65 10.20
N ALA A 20 11.51 9.88 10.19
CA ALA A 20 11.24 10.67 11.38
C ALA A 20 10.22 9.98 12.31
N THR A 21 9.20 9.35 11.73
CA THR A 21 8.22 8.55 12.48
C THR A 21 8.87 7.34 13.15
N GLY A 22 9.71 6.60 12.43
CA GLY A 22 10.48 5.48 12.97
C GLY A 22 11.40 5.90 14.12
N LEU A 23 12.12 7.01 13.95
CA LEU A 23 12.99 7.58 14.97
C LEU A 23 12.21 7.97 16.24
N LYS A 24 11.05 8.61 16.08
CA LYS A 24 10.15 8.94 17.21
C LYS A 24 9.72 7.71 17.97
N LEU A 25 9.28 6.67 17.27
CA LEU A 25 8.81 5.41 17.85
C LEU A 25 9.91 4.70 18.64
N ALA A 26 11.11 4.62 18.07
CA ALA A 26 12.27 4.02 18.76
C ALA A 26 12.64 4.78 20.04
N ARG A 27 12.53 6.12 20.02
CA ARG A 27 12.74 6.98 21.20
C ARG A 27 11.66 6.83 22.27
N LEU A 28 10.43 6.53 21.86
CA LEU A 28 9.35 6.14 22.79
C LEU A 28 9.53 4.70 23.32
N GLY A 29 10.54 3.97 22.83
CA GLY A 29 10.90 2.65 23.33
C GLY A 29 10.32 1.49 22.51
N TYR A 30 9.65 1.72 21.39
CA TYR A 30 9.19 0.63 20.52
C TYR A 30 10.36 -0.02 19.78
N LYS A 31 10.35 -1.35 19.62
CA LYS A 31 11.16 -2.03 18.60
C LYS A 31 10.58 -1.72 17.23
N THR A 32 11.27 -0.90 16.45
CA THR A 32 10.74 -0.33 15.22
C THR A 32 11.57 -0.71 13.99
N LEU A 33 10.88 -1.01 12.90
CA LEU A 33 11.44 -1.15 11.57
C LEU A 33 10.88 -0.05 10.67
N VAL A 34 11.73 0.67 9.93
CA VAL A 34 11.30 1.44 8.76
C VAL A 34 11.70 0.67 7.52
N MET A 35 10.74 0.25 6.71
CA MET A 35 10.99 -0.51 5.49
C MET A 35 10.57 0.33 4.28
N SER A 36 11.49 0.51 3.33
CA SER A 36 11.18 1.17 2.06
C SER A 36 11.04 0.17 0.93
N ILE A 37 10.02 0.39 0.10
CA ILE A 37 9.83 -0.29 -1.19
C ILE A 37 10.12 0.65 -2.37
N ASP A 38 10.70 1.83 -2.11
CA ASP A 38 11.15 2.74 -3.16
C ASP A 38 12.44 2.20 -3.79
N PRO A 39 12.45 1.88 -5.11
CA PRO A 39 13.66 1.40 -5.78
C PRO A 39 14.80 2.43 -5.79
N ALA A 40 14.50 3.71 -5.50
CA ALA A 40 15.52 4.75 -5.40
C ALA A 40 16.41 4.64 -4.15
N HIS A 41 16.09 3.76 -3.19
CA HIS A 41 16.89 3.50 -1.97
C HIS A 41 17.23 4.77 -1.16
N SER A 42 16.24 5.66 -1.00
CA SER A 42 16.38 6.96 -0.33
C SER A 42 16.31 6.90 1.21
N LEU A 43 16.04 5.72 1.79
CA LEU A 43 15.90 5.58 3.24
C LEU A 43 17.26 5.58 3.93
N ALA A 44 18.26 4.90 3.35
CA ALA A 44 19.64 4.96 3.84
C ALA A 44 20.18 6.41 3.83
N ASP A 45 19.91 7.13 2.75
CA ASP A 45 20.30 8.55 2.59
C ASP A 45 19.63 9.43 3.65
N SER A 46 18.35 9.20 3.95
CA SER A 46 17.62 9.95 4.98
C SER A 46 18.29 9.88 6.36
N PHE A 47 18.91 8.74 6.68
CA PHE A 47 19.67 8.55 7.92
C PHE A 47 21.13 9.00 7.83
N ASP A 48 21.57 9.53 6.68
CA ASP A 48 22.95 9.94 6.40
C ASP A 48 23.95 8.81 6.72
N LEU A 49 23.59 7.59 6.34
CA LEU A 49 24.45 6.42 6.54
C LEU A 49 25.63 6.52 5.58
N GLY A 50 26.75 7.08 6.02
CA GLY A 50 27.96 7.19 5.21
C GLY A 50 28.29 5.88 4.45
N GLY A 51 28.66 6.02 3.17
CA GLY A 51 28.90 4.88 2.27
C GLY A 51 28.93 5.28 0.79
N GLY A 52 29.00 4.28 -0.10
CA GLY A 52 28.82 4.50 -1.53
C GLY A 52 27.34 4.49 -1.93
N LEU A 53 27.02 5.01 -3.12
CA LEU A 53 25.67 5.24 -3.66
C LEU A 53 24.72 4.01 -3.65
N PHE A 54 25.24 2.79 -3.47
CA PHE A 54 24.46 1.56 -3.51
C PHE A 54 24.56 0.83 -2.17
N HIS A 55 23.59 1.09 -1.28
CA HIS A 55 23.55 0.52 0.07
C HIS A 55 23.07 -0.94 0.08
N GLY A 56 23.90 -1.89 -0.36
CA GLY A 56 23.55 -3.32 -0.29
C GLY A 56 23.32 -3.88 1.13
N ARG A 57 23.76 -3.15 2.17
CA ARG A 57 23.65 -3.55 3.58
C ARG A 57 22.23 -3.44 4.14
N THR A 58 21.41 -2.54 3.60
CA THR A 58 20.03 -2.30 4.03
C THR A 58 19.03 -3.27 3.40
N ALA A 59 19.49 -4.16 2.50
CA ALA A 59 18.66 -5.21 1.93
C ALA A 59 18.24 -6.30 2.94
N ASP A 60 18.81 -6.30 4.14
CA ASP A 60 18.28 -6.96 5.34
C ASP A 60 18.13 -5.89 6.43
N PRO A 61 17.35 -6.15 7.50
CA PRO A 61 17.24 -5.19 8.60
C PRO A 61 18.61 -4.76 9.13
N TYR A 62 18.89 -3.46 9.00
CA TYR A 62 20.14 -2.82 9.40
C TYR A 62 19.86 -1.87 10.56
N GLN A 63 20.51 -2.09 11.70
CA GLN A 63 20.31 -1.27 12.88
C GLN A 63 21.00 0.09 12.72
N VAL A 64 20.22 1.15 12.64
CA VAL A 64 20.72 2.54 12.57
C VAL A 64 20.77 3.21 13.95
N ARG A 65 19.92 2.74 14.88
CA ARG A 65 19.89 3.21 16.27
C ARG A 65 19.34 2.10 17.16
N LYS A 66 19.60 2.18 18.46
CA LYS A 66 18.97 1.28 19.44
C LYS A 66 17.45 1.28 19.26
N ARG A 67 16.88 0.08 19.03
CA ARG A 67 15.45 -0.18 18.75
C ARG A 67 14.94 0.37 17.40
N LEU A 68 15.82 0.77 16.48
CA LEU A 68 15.46 1.20 15.14
C LEU A 68 16.32 0.49 14.10
N ASP A 69 15.65 -0.36 13.33
CA ASP A 69 16.23 -0.97 12.14
C ASP A 69 15.61 -0.29 10.91
N ILE A 70 16.37 -0.24 9.81
CA ILE A 70 15.86 0.11 8.48
C ILE A 70 16.03 -1.08 7.53
N GLN A 71 15.16 -1.19 6.54
CA GLN A 71 15.29 -2.16 5.47
C GLN A 71 14.85 -1.56 4.14
N GLU A 72 15.59 -1.81 3.08
CA GLU A 72 15.24 -1.39 1.73
C GLU A 72 15.09 -2.63 0.86
N VAL A 73 13.90 -2.86 0.32
CA VAL A 73 13.65 -4.07 -0.47
C VAL A 73 14.49 -4.02 -1.74
N ASN A 74 15.37 -5.01 -1.91
CA ASN A 74 16.27 -5.09 -3.05
C ASN A 74 15.84 -6.21 -3.99
N ILE A 75 15.29 -5.84 -5.15
CA ILE A 75 14.67 -6.80 -6.06
C ILE A 75 15.62 -7.91 -6.53
N GLN A 76 16.89 -7.57 -6.78
CA GLN A 76 17.91 -8.53 -7.22
C GLN A 76 18.17 -9.59 -6.16
N LYS A 77 18.09 -9.22 -4.89
CA LYS A 77 18.21 -10.13 -3.76
C LYS A 77 16.94 -10.96 -3.57
N GLU A 78 15.77 -10.34 -3.72
CA GLU A 78 14.48 -11.04 -3.65
C GLU A 78 14.34 -12.08 -4.76
N ILE A 79 14.84 -11.80 -5.96
CA ILE A 79 14.88 -12.79 -7.05
C ILE A 79 15.68 -14.01 -6.62
N LYS A 80 16.86 -13.82 -6.04
CA LYS A 80 17.70 -14.93 -5.57
C LYS A 80 17.08 -15.72 -4.40
N ARG A 81 16.29 -15.06 -3.55
CA ARG A 81 15.71 -15.67 -2.33
C ARG A 81 14.36 -16.34 -2.57
N HIS A 82 13.51 -15.70 -3.36
CA HIS A 82 12.07 -15.96 -3.36
C HIS A 82 11.50 -16.12 -4.77
N TRP A 83 12.11 -15.49 -5.80
CA TRP A 83 11.56 -15.55 -7.16
C TRP A 83 12.39 -16.39 -8.13
N GLY A 84 13.43 -17.08 -7.68
CA GLY A 84 14.42 -17.70 -8.56
C GLY A 84 13.84 -18.68 -9.58
N GLU A 85 13.01 -19.62 -9.13
CA GLU A 85 12.36 -20.60 -10.02
C GLU A 85 11.33 -19.96 -10.96
N ILE A 86 10.66 -18.89 -10.50
CA ILE A 86 9.67 -18.15 -11.29
C ILE A 86 10.37 -17.34 -12.38
N SER A 87 11.40 -16.58 -11.99
CA SER A 87 12.25 -15.79 -12.88
C SER A 87 12.93 -16.69 -13.92
N ALA A 88 13.52 -17.82 -13.50
CA ALA A 88 14.17 -18.76 -14.42
C ALA A 88 13.20 -19.30 -15.48
N TYR A 89 11.96 -19.61 -15.08
CA TYR A 89 10.93 -20.02 -16.03
C TYR A 89 10.58 -18.89 -17.02
N VAL A 90 10.35 -17.67 -16.54
CA VAL A 90 10.04 -16.51 -17.40
C VAL A 90 11.19 -16.22 -18.37
N VAL A 91 12.44 -16.20 -17.90
CA VAL A 91 13.64 -16.07 -18.73
C VAL A 91 13.66 -17.15 -19.82
N SER A 92 13.38 -18.42 -19.47
CA SER A 92 13.38 -19.52 -20.44
C SER A 92 12.35 -19.32 -21.56
N VAL A 93 11.18 -18.76 -21.23
CA VAL A 93 10.13 -18.46 -22.20
C VAL A 93 10.53 -17.27 -23.09
N LEU A 94 11.04 -16.18 -22.50
CA LEU A 94 11.47 -14.99 -23.24
C LEU A 94 12.61 -15.28 -24.21
N ARG A 95 13.55 -16.17 -23.85
CA ARG A 95 14.61 -16.61 -24.77
C ARG A 95 14.07 -17.31 -26.02
N THR A 96 12.88 -17.93 -25.96
CA THR A 96 12.27 -18.54 -27.16
C THR A 96 11.77 -17.50 -28.17
N THR A 97 11.63 -16.23 -27.77
CA THR A 97 11.27 -15.13 -28.68
C THR A 97 12.48 -14.52 -29.39
N GLY A 98 13.68 -15.08 -29.19
CA GLY A 98 14.93 -14.62 -29.80
C GLY A 98 15.70 -13.55 -29.00
N LEU A 99 15.26 -13.27 -27.77
CA LEU A 99 15.97 -12.38 -26.85
C LEU A 99 17.24 -13.05 -26.34
N ASP A 100 18.28 -12.25 -26.09
CA ASP A 100 19.46 -12.74 -25.39
C ASP A 100 19.19 -12.94 -23.89
N GLU A 101 20.18 -13.51 -23.18
CA GLU A 101 20.03 -13.85 -21.77
C GLU A 101 19.90 -12.61 -20.87
N VAL A 102 20.62 -11.53 -21.19
CA VAL A 102 20.61 -10.31 -20.37
C VAL A 102 19.29 -9.57 -20.56
N GLU A 103 18.83 -9.42 -21.79
CA GLU A 103 17.52 -8.82 -22.11
C GLU A 103 16.37 -9.60 -21.44
N ALA A 104 16.44 -10.93 -21.47
CA ALA A 104 15.44 -11.79 -20.84
C ALA A 104 15.45 -11.68 -19.31
N GLU A 105 16.64 -11.55 -18.68
CA GLU A 105 16.75 -11.35 -17.23
C GLU A 105 16.17 -9.99 -16.79
N GLU A 106 16.44 -8.92 -17.54
CA GLU A 106 15.87 -7.60 -17.25
C GLU A 106 14.34 -7.58 -17.37
N LEU A 107 13.79 -8.25 -18.40
CA LEU A 107 12.35 -8.37 -18.62
C LEU A 107 11.65 -9.36 -17.68
N ALA A 108 12.39 -10.27 -17.03
CA ALA A 108 11.85 -11.20 -16.06
C ALA A 108 11.60 -10.56 -14.68
N ILE A 109 12.03 -9.31 -14.47
CA ILE A 109 11.67 -8.53 -13.29
C ILE A 109 10.19 -8.14 -13.40
N LEU A 110 9.33 -8.92 -12.75
CA LEU A 110 7.88 -8.72 -12.82
C LEU A 110 7.46 -7.51 -11.97
N PRO A 111 6.63 -6.61 -12.50
CA PRO A 111 6.05 -5.54 -11.70
C PRO A 111 5.29 -6.10 -10.49
N GLY A 112 5.49 -5.52 -9.31
CA GLY A 112 4.82 -5.95 -8.08
C GLY A 112 5.64 -6.88 -7.18
N MET A 113 6.81 -7.33 -7.63
CA MET A 113 7.66 -8.23 -6.84
C MET A 113 8.19 -7.56 -5.58
N GLU A 114 8.54 -6.26 -5.63
CA GLU A 114 8.96 -5.47 -4.48
C GLU A 114 7.85 -5.38 -3.43
N GLU A 115 6.63 -5.07 -3.87
CA GLU A 115 5.44 -4.96 -3.04
C GLU A 115 5.12 -6.28 -2.33
N LEU A 116 5.10 -7.38 -3.08
CA LEU A 116 4.86 -8.71 -2.52
C LEU A 116 5.96 -9.13 -1.55
N SER A 117 7.21 -8.82 -1.87
CA SER A 117 8.35 -9.14 -0.99
C SER A 117 8.24 -8.37 0.33
N ALA A 118 7.85 -7.09 0.30
CA ALA A 118 7.57 -6.32 1.51
C ALA A 118 6.43 -6.92 2.34
N MET A 119 5.34 -7.38 1.71
CA MET A 119 4.25 -8.06 2.41
C MET A 119 4.70 -9.37 3.06
N MET A 120 5.53 -10.14 2.37
CA MET A 120 6.13 -11.35 2.91
C MET A 120 6.99 -11.03 4.13
N TYR A 121 7.81 -9.97 4.09
CA TYR A 121 8.58 -9.52 5.24
C TYR A 121 7.70 -9.05 6.40
N VAL A 122 6.65 -8.26 6.14
CA VAL A 122 5.70 -7.83 7.17
C VAL A 122 5.05 -9.05 7.85
N ASN A 123 4.57 -10.02 7.07
CA ASN A 123 3.96 -11.22 7.62
C ASN A 123 4.96 -12.09 8.39
N GLN A 124 6.19 -12.21 7.88
CA GLN A 124 7.29 -12.91 8.56
C GLN A 124 7.59 -12.26 9.92
N TYR A 125 7.88 -10.96 9.94
CA TYR A 125 8.25 -10.25 11.17
C TYR A 125 7.11 -10.18 12.19
N ARG A 126 5.86 -10.17 11.72
CA ARG A 126 4.68 -10.36 12.56
C ARG A 126 4.73 -11.71 13.27
N ARG A 127 4.89 -12.80 12.51
CA ARG A 127 4.91 -14.18 13.04
C ARG A 127 6.07 -14.40 14.01
N GLU A 128 7.21 -13.77 13.75
CA GLU A 128 8.39 -13.79 14.62
C GLU A 128 8.26 -12.91 15.87
N GLY A 129 7.30 -11.98 15.92
CA GLY A 129 7.20 -10.98 16.98
C GLY A 129 8.45 -10.06 17.05
N ARG A 130 9.14 -9.88 15.91
CA ARG A 130 10.45 -9.22 15.86
C ARG A 130 10.38 -7.72 16.15
N TYR A 131 9.33 -7.06 15.66
CA TYR A 131 9.08 -5.64 15.83
C TYR A 131 7.71 -5.38 16.44
N GLU A 132 7.64 -4.31 17.23
CA GLU A 132 6.38 -3.81 17.79
C GLU A 132 5.67 -2.89 16.79
N VAL A 133 6.45 -2.12 16.01
CA VAL A 133 5.93 -1.21 14.98
C VAL A 133 6.74 -1.34 13.69
N ILE A 134 6.06 -1.46 12.55
CA ILE A 134 6.65 -1.41 11.21
C ILE A 134 6.11 -0.16 10.51
N VAL A 135 7.00 0.70 10.02
CA VAL A 135 6.66 1.84 9.17
C VAL A 135 7.03 1.47 7.74
N LEU A 136 6.05 1.42 6.85
CA LEU A 136 6.26 1.14 5.43
C LEU A 136 6.33 2.47 4.67
N ASP A 137 7.48 2.78 4.10
CA ASP A 137 7.65 3.87 3.14
C ASP A 137 7.33 3.33 1.75
N CYS A 138 6.11 3.60 1.28
CA CYS A 138 5.63 3.08 0.02
C CYS A 138 6.11 3.94 -1.17
N ALA A 139 6.24 3.30 -2.33
CA ALA A 139 6.47 3.94 -3.62
C ALA A 139 5.37 4.99 -3.94
N PRO A 140 5.46 5.77 -5.03
CA PRO A 140 4.42 6.74 -5.37
C PRO A 140 3.01 6.13 -5.42
N THR A 141 2.00 7.00 -5.37
CA THR A 141 0.60 6.62 -5.13
C THR A 141 0.11 5.48 -6.03
N ALA A 142 0.45 5.49 -7.32
CA ALA A 142 -0.03 4.50 -8.29
C ALA A 142 0.56 3.10 -8.05
N GLU A 143 1.81 3.01 -7.63
CA GLU A 143 2.50 1.77 -7.25
C GLU A 143 1.99 1.28 -5.88
N SER A 144 1.78 2.19 -4.93
CA SER A 144 1.16 1.87 -3.63
C SER A 144 -0.26 1.30 -3.76
N MET A 145 -1.00 1.68 -4.80
CA MET A 145 -2.31 1.09 -5.09
C MET A 145 -2.17 -0.39 -5.43
N ARG A 146 -1.18 -0.76 -6.28
CA ARG A 146 -0.92 -2.16 -6.62
C ARG A 146 -0.60 -2.99 -5.38
N PHE A 147 0.28 -2.48 -4.50
CA PHE A 147 0.62 -3.09 -3.22
C PHE A 147 -0.63 -3.67 -2.55
N VAL A 148 -1.64 -2.85 -2.32
CA VAL A 148 -2.85 -3.22 -1.58
C VAL A 148 -3.76 -4.23 -2.31
N SER A 149 -3.86 -4.17 -3.63
CA SER A 149 -4.78 -5.04 -4.40
C SER A 149 -4.22 -6.44 -4.70
N MET A 150 -2.91 -6.62 -4.58
CA MET A 150 -2.23 -7.85 -4.98
C MET A 150 -2.61 -9.08 -4.15
N PRO A 151 -2.74 -9.02 -2.81
CA PRO A 151 -3.17 -10.17 -2.01
C PRO A 151 -4.49 -10.79 -2.49
N THR A 152 -5.53 -9.98 -2.71
CA THR A 152 -6.85 -10.50 -3.11
C THR A 152 -6.81 -11.11 -4.51
N THR A 153 -6.07 -10.46 -5.42
CA THR A 153 -5.92 -10.94 -6.79
C THR A 153 -5.18 -12.29 -6.82
N LEU A 154 -4.14 -12.44 -6.00
CA LEU A 154 -3.38 -13.67 -5.88
C LEU A 154 -4.20 -14.79 -5.24
N ASP A 155 -4.96 -14.51 -4.19
CA ASP A 155 -5.85 -15.49 -3.55
C ASP A 155 -6.87 -16.04 -4.55
N TRP A 156 -7.51 -15.16 -5.32
CA TRP A 156 -8.46 -15.58 -6.34
C TRP A 156 -7.79 -16.46 -7.42
N TYR A 157 -6.62 -16.06 -7.91
CA TYR A 157 -5.84 -16.84 -8.88
C TYR A 157 -5.48 -18.23 -8.33
N MET A 158 -5.01 -18.30 -7.07
CA MET A 158 -4.60 -19.55 -6.43
C MET A 158 -5.77 -20.51 -6.20
N LYS A 159 -6.97 -19.99 -5.91
CA LYS A 159 -8.19 -20.78 -5.73
C LYS A 159 -8.78 -21.27 -7.06
N HIS A 160 -8.84 -20.41 -8.07
CA HIS A 160 -9.65 -20.65 -9.27
C HIS A 160 -8.88 -21.01 -10.53
N ILE A 161 -7.62 -20.58 -10.67
CA ILE A 161 -6.85 -20.77 -11.92
C ILE A 161 -5.72 -21.77 -11.72
N PHE A 162 -4.94 -21.58 -10.64
CA PHE A 162 -3.72 -22.35 -10.39
C PHE A 162 -3.92 -23.88 -10.40
N PRO A 163 -4.98 -24.48 -9.80
CA PRO A 163 -5.16 -25.93 -9.79
C PRO A 163 -5.32 -26.51 -11.21
N TYR A 164 -6.10 -25.85 -12.05
CA TYR A 164 -6.33 -26.25 -13.44
C TYR A 164 -5.08 -26.05 -14.29
N GLN A 165 -4.42 -24.90 -14.16
CA GLN A 165 -3.17 -24.61 -14.87
C GLN A 165 -2.09 -25.65 -14.53
N ARG A 166 -1.89 -25.94 -13.24
CA ARG A 166 -0.92 -26.95 -12.77
C ARG A 166 -1.26 -28.33 -13.32
N SER A 167 -2.53 -28.75 -13.25
CA SER A 167 -2.96 -30.08 -13.73
C SER A 167 -2.78 -30.23 -15.24
N LEU A 168 -3.20 -29.23 -16.02
CA LEU A 168 -3.09 -29.22 -17.48
C LEU A 168 -1.63 -29.27 -17.92
N LEU A 169 -0.80 -28.36 -17.39
CA LEU A 169 0.61 -28.27 -17.76
C LEU A 169 1.38 -29.54 -17.38
N LYS A 170 1.09 -30.16 -16.23
CA LYS A 170 1.67 -31.45 -15.85
C LYS A 170 1.29 -32.58 -16.81
N ALA A 171 0.04 -32.63 -17.26
CA ALA A 171 -0.44 -33.66 -18.17
C ALA A 171 0.20 -33.57 -19.56
N VAL A 172 0.39 -32.35 -20.08
CA VAL A 172 0.97 -32.13 -21.42
C VAL A 172 2.49 -32.09 -21.43
N ARG A 173 3.14 -31.88 -20.27
CA ARG A 173 4.61 -31.85 -20.10
C ARG A 173 5.38 -32.97 -20.81
N PRO A 174 5.07 -34.26 -20.62
CA PRO A 174 5.84 -35.35 -21.22
C PRO A 174 5.77 -35.37 -22.76
N LEU A 175 4.68 -34.86 -23.34
CA LEU A 175 4.50 -34.80 -24.79
C LEU A 175 5.15 -33.54 -25.36
N ALA A 176 4.89 -32.37 -24.76
CA ALA A 176 5.35 -31.08 -25.25
C ALA A 176 6.87 -30.90 -25.18
N ASN A 177 7.54 -31.44 -24.15
CA ASN A 177 9.01 -31.36 -24.04
C ASN A 177 9.76 -32.08 -25.18
N ARG A 178 9.06 -32.88 -26.01
CA ARG A 178 9.64 -33.55 -27.18
C ARG A 178 9.45 -32.80 -28.50
N VAL A 179 8.51 -31.86 -28.58
CA VAL A 179 8.06 -31.24 -29.85
C VAL A 179 7.93 -29.72 -29.80
N SER A 180 7.96 -29.12 -28.61
CA SER A 180 7.85 -27.67 -28.41
C SER A 180 9.23 -27.06 -28.10
N PRO A 181 9.60 -25.92 -28.71
CA PRO A 181 10.78 -25.15 -28.30
C PRO A 181 10.61 -24.49 -26.93
N ILE A 182 9.37 -24.38 -26.42
CA ILE A 182 9.04 -23.79 -25.12
C ILE A 182 9.17 -24.84 -24.03
N GLN A 183 10.06 -24.57 -23.06
CA GLN A 183 10.20 -25.38 -21.85
C GLN A 183 8.98 -25.16 -20.96
N LEU A 184 8.21 -26.20 -20.70
CA LEU A 184 7.09 -26.12 -19.76
C LEU A 184 7.59 -26.06 -18.30
N PRO A 185 6.83 -25.42 -17.40
CA PRO A 185 7.27 -25.20 -16.03
C PRO A 185 7.48 -26.52 -15.28
N SER A 186 8.52 -26.56 -14.46
CA SER A 186 8.86 -27.70 -13.62
C SER A 186 7.90 -27.84 -12.43
N ASP A 187 7.95 -28.97 -11.72
CA ASP A 187 7.20 -29.11 -10.46
C ASP A 187 7.68 -28.12 -9.39
N ARG A 188 8.97 -27.78 -9.40
CA ARG A 188 9.58 -26.78 -8.51
C ARG A 188 9.02 -25.39 -8.72
N TYR A 189 8.76 -24.99 -9.97
CA TYR A 189 8.09 -23.71 -10.27
C TYR A 189 6.74 -23.62 -9.54
N PHE A 190 5.90 -24.64 -9.66
CA PHE A 190 4.60 -24.67 -9.01
C PHE A 190 4.71 -24.69 -7.48
N GLU A 191 5.68 -25.42 -6.93
CA GLU A 191 5.96 -25.42 -5.49
C GLU A 191 6.41 -24.04 -4.99
N ASN A 192 7.23 -23.33 -5.75
CA ASN A 192 7.68 -21.99 -5.42
C ASN A 192 6.52 -20.97 -5.42
N VAL A 193 5.65 -21.03 -6.43
CA VAL A 193 4.43 -20.20 -6.48
C VAL A 193 3.55 -20.45 -5.24
N GLN A 194 3.38 -21.73 -4.85
CA GLN A 194 2.64 -22.07 -3.64
C GLN A 194 3.32 -21.59 -2.35
N GLU A 195 4.65 -21.65 -2.28
CA GLU A 195 5.43 -21.16 -1.14
C GLU A 195 5.27 -19.63 -0.97
N LEU A 196 5.37 -18.87 -2.06
CA LEU A 196 5.14 -17.43 -2.04
C LEU A 196 3.74 -17.09 -1.52
N PHE A 197 2.73 -17.80 -2.03
CA PHE A 197 1.35 -17.61 -1.56
C PHE A 197 1.20 -17.90 -0.07
N ARG A 198 1.79 -19.00 0.43
CA ARG A 198 1.74 -19.37 1.86
C ARG A 198 2.40 -18.33 2.77
N ARG A 199 3.41 -17.62 2.27
CA ARG A 199 4.06 -16.50 2.97
C ARG A 199 3.17 -15.27 3.04
N LEU A 200 2.20 -15.13 2.14
CA LEU A 200 1.21 -14.04 2.14
C LEU A 200 -0.08 -14.40 2.89
N GLU A 201 -0.33 -15.67 3.19
CA GLU A 201 -1.52 -16.08 3.94
C GLU A 201 -1.74 -15.26 5.22
N GLY A 202 -2.94 -14.70 5.36
CA GLY A 202 -3.36 -13.86 6.49
C GLY A 202 -2.88 -12.41 6.44
N ILE A 203 -2.21 -11.97 5.36
CA ILE A 203 -1.78 -10.56 5.23
C ILE A 203 -2.95 -9.61 5.03
N GLU A 204 -4.01 -10.02 4.34
CA GLU A 204 -5.20 -9.18 4.12
C GLU A 204 -5.84 -8.75 5.45
N GLU A 205 -6.04 -9.71 6.36
CA GLU A 205 -6.57 -9.42 7.70
C GLU A 205 -5.69 -8.43 8.47
N VAL A 206 -4.36 -8.51 8.31
CA VAL A 206 -3.42 -7.59 8.92
C VAL A 206 -3.56 -6.19 8.34
N LEU A 207 -3.71 -6.07 7.01
CA LEU A 207 -3.80 -4.80 6.30
C LEU A 207 -5.15 -4.11 6.51
N GLU A 208 -6.25 -4.87 6.57
CA GLU A 208 -7.61 -4.36 6.72
C GLU A 208 -8.02 -4.12 8.19
N ASP A 209 -7.27 -4.62 9.18
CA ASP A 209 -7.55 -4.37 10.60
C ASP A 209 -7.03 -2.98 11.02
N PRO A 210 -7.91 -1.98 11.30
CA PRO A 210 -7.50 -0.64 11.69
C PRO A 210 -6.78 -0.57 13.05
N GLN A 211 -6.89 -1.63 13.88
CA GLN A 211 -6.12 -1.72 15.13
C GLN A 211 -4.65 -2.07 14.86
N VAL A 212 -4.38 -2.71 13.74
CA VAL A 212 -3.04 -3.16 13.35
C VAL A 212 -2.45 -2.24 12.30
N THR A 213 -3.18 -1.93 11.23
CA THR A 213 -2.67 -1.22 10.07
C THR A 213 -3.45 0.07 9.82
N SER A 214 -2.71 1.15 9.52
CA SER A 214 -3.32 2.38 9.01
C SER A 214 -2.45 3.05 7.96
N VAL A 215 -3.08 3.88 7.14
CA VAL A 215 -2.44 4.64 6.06
C VAL A 215 -2.33 6.10 6.47
N ARG A 216 -1.16 6.68 6.18
CA ARG A 216 -0.85 8.11 6.31
C ARG A 216 -0.54 8.67 4.94
N LEU A 217 -1.41 9.55 4.48
CA LEU A 217 -1.28 10.19 3.17
C LEU A 217 -0.39 11.43 3.30
N ALA A 218 0.76 11.43 2.66
CA ALA A 218 1.62 12.61 2.54
C ALA A 218 1.23 13.42 1.31
N THR A 219 1.09 14.73 1.46
CA THR A 219 0.68 15.65 0.40
C THR A 219 1.41 16.98 0.51
N ASN A 220 1.32 17.81 -0.52
CA ASN A 220 1.78 19.21 -0.51
C ASN A 220 0.55 20.11 -0.72
N PRO A 221 0.59 21.39 -0.28
CA PRO A 221 -0.50 22.35 -0.49
C PRO A 221 -0.53 22.86 -1.94
N GLU A 222 -0.68 21.93 -2.89
CA GLU A 222 -0.73 22.14 -4.33
C GLU A 222 -1.94 21.39 -4.92
N LYS A 223 -2.70 22.04 -5.81
CA LYS A 223 -3.98 21.49 -6.32
C LYS A 223 -3.83 20.13 -7.01
N MET A 224 -2.75 19.94 -7.77
CA MET A 224 -2.52 18.67 -8.47
C MET A 224 -2.19 17.54 -7.48
N VAL A 225 -1.44 17.85 -6.42
CA VAL A 225 -1.03 16.89 -5.39
C VAL A 225 -2.22 16.52 -4.50
N LEU A 226 -3.06 17.51 -4.14
CA LEU A 226 -4.33 17.28 -3.45
C LEU A 226 -5.21 16.29 -4.21
N ARG A 227 -5.45 16.52 -5.51
CA ARG A 227 -6.27 15.62 -6.33
C ARG A 227 -5.76 14.19 -6.39
N GLU A 228 -4.44 14.00 -6.34
CA GLU A 228 -3.86 12.66 -6.28
C GLU A 228 -4.07 12.01 -4.90
N THR A 229 -4.00 12.81 -3.85
CA THR A 229 -4.26 12.38 -2.47
C THR A 229 -5.72 11.97 -2.29
N GLU A 230 -6.67 12.69 -2.89
CA GLU A 230 -8.10 12.33 -2.92
C GLU A 230 -8.33 10.96 -3.58
N ARG A 231 -7.72 10.73 -4.75
CA ARG A 231 -7.79 9.43 -5.44
C ARG A 231 -7.19 8.30 -4.61
N ALA A 232 -6.04 8.56 -3.96
CA ALA A 232 -5.40 7.61 -3.06
C ALA A 232 -6.35 7.21 -1.93
N PHE A 233 -6.96 8.18 -1.27
CA PHE A 233 -7.87 7.96 -0.17
C PHE A 233 -9.04 7.06 -0.54
N VAL A 234 -9.72 7.37 -1.65
CA VAL A 234 -10.83 6.54 -2.16
C VAL A 234 -10.35 5.13 -2.45
N TYR A 235 -9.17 4.99 -3.05
CA TYR A 235 -8.60 3.69 -3.36
C TYR A 235 -8.32 2.85 -2.10
N PHE A 236 -7.63 3.41 -1.11
CA PHE A 236 -7.34 2.70 0.15
C PHE A 236 -8.64 2.34 0.89
N SER A 237 -9.62 3.25 0.88
CA SER A 237 -10.93 3.01 1.49
C SER A 237 -11.67 1.84 0.82
N LEU A 238 -11.69 1.80 -0.52
CA LEU A 238 -12.28 0.68 -1.26
C LEU A 238 -11.60 -0.66 -0.95
N HIS A 239 -10.30 -0.65 -0.66
CA HIS A 239 -9.55 -1.84 -0.29
C HIS A 239 -9.53 -2.13 1.22
N GLY A 240 -10.34 -1.43 2.01
CA GLY A 240 -10.50 -1.71 3.44
C GLY A 240 -9.40 -1.14 4.34
N LEU A 241 -8.42 -0.41 3.80
CA LEU A 241 -7.39 0.23 4.60
C LEU A 241 -7.87 1.56 5.17
N THR A 242 -7.65 1.73 6.46
CA THR A 242 -8.06 2.93 7.18
C THR A 242 -6.99 4.01 7.06
N VAL A 243 -7.32 5.11 6.39
CA VAL A 243 -6.51 6.34 6.43
C VAL A 243 -6.74 7.02 7.77
N ASP A 244 -5.68 7.18 8.56
CA ASP A 244 -5.77 7.74 9.92
C ASP A 244 -5.20 9.15 10.06
N THR A 245 -4.42 9.61 9.08
CA THR A 245 -3.77 10.92 9.09
C THR A 245 -3.49 11.38 7.66
N VAL A 246 -3.68 12.68 7.40
CA VAL A 246 -3.11 13.36 6.22
C VAL A 246 -2.00 14.28 6.69
N VAL A 247 -0.81 14.16 6.12
CA VAL A 247 0.35 15.01 6.43
C VAL A 247 0.61 15.95 5.27
N VAL A 248 0.34 17.24 5.47
CA VAL A 248 0.64 18.30 4.51
C VAL A 248 2.06 18.79 4.76
N ASN A 249 2.98 18.41 3.88
CA ASN A 249 4.37 18.81 3.95
C ASN A 249 4.63 20.10 3.17
N ARG A 250 5.78 20.74 3.43
CA ARG A 250 6.25 21.95 2.73
C ARG A 250 5.30 23.14 2.82
N VAL A 251 4.63 23.30 3.96
CA VAL A 251 3.79 24.46 4.25
C VAL A 251 4.69 25.68 4.51
N LEU A 252 4.44 26.80 3.84
CA LEU A 252 5.26 28.00 4.01
C LEU A 252 5.16 28.52 5.45
N PRO A 253 6.28 28.57 6.21
CA PRO A 253 6.28 29.04 7.60
C PRO A 253 5.70 30.45 7.72
N PRO A 254 4.93 30.79 8.76
CA PRO A 254 4.30 32.12 8.90
C PRO A 254 5.31 33.27 8.98
N GLU A 255 6.57 32.98 9.33
CA GLU A 255 7.66 33.95 9.39
C GLU A 255 8.11 34.43 8.00
N VAL A 256 7.85 33.65 6.94
CA VAL A 256 8.19 33.99 5.54
C VAL A 256 7.22 35.05 5.00
N ASN A 257 7.61 36.32 5.08
CA ASN A 257 6.74 37.45 4.72
C ASN A 257 7.14 38.16 3.43
N ASP A 258 8.08 37.59 2.66
CA ASP A 258 8.55 38.18 1.41
C ASP A 258 7.44 38.34 0.37
N ALA A 259 7.45 39.48 -0.33
CA ALA A 259 6.46 39.80 -1.37
C ALA A 259 6.40 38.74 -2.49
N TYR A 260 7.53 38.09 -2.78
CA TYR A 260 7.62 37.01 -3.76
C TYR A 260 6.72 35.82 -3.41
N PHE A 261 6.69 35.41 -2.13
CA PHE A 261 5.91 34.26 -1.66
C PHE A 261 4.46 34.60 -1.33
N ALA A 262 4.05 35.87 -1.34
CA ALA A 262 2.68 36.28 -0.99
C ALA A 262 1.60 35.62 -1.86
N ARG A 263 1.88 35.35 -3.14
CA ARG A 263 0.94 34.62 -4.02
C ARG A 263 0.91 33.13 -3.71
N TRP A 264 2.06 32.53 -3.40
CA TRP A 264 2.16 31.13 -2.99
C TRP A 264 1.45 30.88 -1.67
N ARG A 265 1.64 31.74 -0.66
CA ARG A 265 0.93 31.65 0.63
C ARG A 265 -0.58 31.64 0.45
N ARG A 266 -1.14 32.62 -0.27
CA ARG A 266 -2.59 32.67 -0.55
C ARG A 266 -3.11 31.42 -1.27
N ALA A 267 -2.32 30.85 -2.17
CA ALA A 267 -2.67 29.61 -2.86
C ALA A 267 -2.63 28.42 -1.90
N GLN A 268 -1.60 28.31 -1.05
CA GLN A 268 -1.49 27.28 -0.02
C GLN A 268 -2.63 27.39 0.99
N ASP A 269 -2.95 28.57 1.53
CA ASP A 269 -4.03 28.78 2.50
C ASP A 269 -5.40 28.36 1.98
N ARG A 270 -5.65 28.52 0.67
CA ARG A 270 -6.88 28.01 0.05
C ARG A 270 -6.86 26.49 -0.01
N ILE A 271 -5.75 25.89 -0.45
CA ILE A 271 -5.62 24.44 -0.59
C ILE A 271 -5.60 23.74 0.78
N LEU A 272 -5.03 24.35 1.81
CA LEU A 272 -5.03 23.84 3.18
C LEU A 272 -6.46 23.74 3.73
N ARG A 273 -7.30 24.76 3.48
CA ARG A 273 -8.73 24.69 3.81
C ARG A 273 -9.45 23.60 3.04
N GLU A 274 -9.21 23.49 1.73
CA GLU A 274 -9.75 22.39 0.92
C GLU A 274 -9.33 21.02 1.49
N ILE A 275 -8.07 20.84 1.90
CA ILE A 275 -7.58 19.61 2.54
C ILE A 275 -8.32 19.31 3.84
N GLU A 276 -8.43 20.29 4.74
CA GLU A 276 -9.12 20.12 6.03
C GLU A 276 -10.60 19.76 5.84
N GLU A 277 -11.29 20.41 4.90
CA GLU A 277 -12.70 20.14 4.58
C GLU A 277 -12.90 18.77 3.94
N TYR A 278 -12.07 18.41 2.96
CA TYR A 278 -12.19 17.16 2.20
C TYR A 278 -11.87 15.94 3.05
N PHE A 279 -10.81 15.99 3.85
CA PHE A 279 -10.38 14.81 4.61
C PHE A 279 -11.07 14.67 5.97
N ALA A 280 -11.90 15.63 6.40
CA ALA A 280 -12.67 15.50 7.63
C ALA A 280 -13.47 14.17 7.67
N PRO A 281 -13.44 13.41 8.77
CA PRO A 281 -12.86 13.74 10.09
C PRO A 281 -11.40 13.28 10.29
N VAL A 282 -10.68 12.88 9.24
CA VAL A 282 -9.29 12.44 9.33
C VAL A 282 -8.39 13.59 9.77
N PRO A 283 -7.58 13.43 10.84
CA PRO A 283 -6.65 14.45 11.29
C PRO A 283 -5.67 14.91 10.20
N VAL A 284 -5.58 16.22 10.01
CA VAL A 284 -4.60 16.86 9.13
C VAL A 284 -3.46 17.41 9.97
N LYS A 285 -2.23 17.00 9.66
CA LYS A 285 -0.99 17.51 10.27
C LYS A 285 -0.24 18.35 9.25
N GLN A 286 0.24 19.52 9.68
CA GLN A 286 1.00 20.41 8.82
C GLN A 286 2.47 20.39 9.23
N VAL A 287 3.36 20.22 8.27
CA VAL A 287 4.81 20.27 8.45
C VAL A 287 5.35 21.46 7.64
N PRO A 288 6.10 22.38 8.28
CA PRO A 288 6.63 23.54 7.58
C PRO A 288 7.66 23.13 6.52
N LEU A 289 7.86 23.98 5.52
CA LEU A 289 9.00 23.90 4.63
C LEU A 289 10.27 24.18 5.44
N PHE A 290 11.20 23.23 5.44
CA PHE A 290 12.50 23.38 6.10
C PHE A 290 13.43 24.23 5.24
N GLU A 291 14.30 25.00 5.89
CA GLU A 291 15.35 25.81 5.24
C GLU A 291 16.45 24.95 4.60
N GLU A 292 16.58 23.71 5.07
CA GLU A 292 17.57 22.75 4.61
C GLU A 292 16.93 21.38 4.38
N GLU A 293 17.65 20.51 3.66
CA GLU A 293 17.25 19.12 3.51
C GLU A 293 17.22 18.39 4.86
N VAL A 294 16.20 17.55 5.04
CA VAL A 294 16.00 16.74 6.26
C VAL A 294 16.78 15.43 6.13
N LEU A 295 18.10 15.51 6.36
CA LEU A 295 19.03 14.38 6.37
C LEU A 295 19.71 14.23 7.73
N GLY A 296 19.94 12.98 8.12
CA GLY A 296 20.62 12.64 9.36
C GLY A 296 19.71 12.72 10.59
N GLU A 297 20.15 12.09 11.68
CA GLU A 297 19.30 11.86 12.84
C GLU A 297 18.78 13.16 13.49
N GLU A 298 19.61 14.20 13.59
CA GLU A 298 19.25 15.48 14.23
C GLU A 298 18.08 16.16 13.50
N LYS A 299 18.12 16.21 12.17
CA LYS A 299 17.08 16.84 11.36
C LYS A 299 15.81 15.98 11.32
N LEU A 300 15.95 14.66 11.26
CA LEU A 300 14.83 13.73 11.41
C LEU A 300 14.15 13.87 12.78
N GLU A 301 14.91 14.12 13.85
CA GLU A 301 14.37 14.39 15.17
C GLU A 301 13.58 15.71 15.20
N ARG A 302 14.10 16.78 14.60
CA ARG A 302 13.38 18.06 14.46
C ARG A 302 12.07 17.88 13.69
N LEU A 303 12.09 17.13 12.58
CA LEU A 303 10.90 16.79 11.83
C LEU A 303 9.90 15.98 12.67
N ALA A 304 10.38 14.98 13.40
CA ALA A 304 9.55 14.17 14.28
C ALA A 304 8.88 14.99 15.38
N ALA A 305 9.58 15.97 15.97
CA ALA A 305 9.04 16.84 17.01
C ALA A 305 7.90 17.74 16.50
N LEU A 306 8.01 18.24 15.26
CA LEU A 306 6.95 19.02 14.61
C LEU A 306 5.76 18.15 14.19
N LEU A 307 6.03 16.94 13.69
CA LEU A 307 4.99 16.02 13.26
C LEU A 307 4.20 15.44 14.45
N TYR A 308 4.85 15.24 15.59
CA TYR A 308 4.27 14.64 16.81
C TYR A 308 4.52 15.53 18.04
N PRO A 309 3.84 16.69 18.12
CA PRO A 309 4.02 17.65 19.20
C PRO A 309 3.57 17.08 20.54
N GLY A 310 4.11 17.62 21.64
CA GLY A 310 3.67 17.28 22.99
C GLY A 310 3.91 15.83 23.42
N GLY A 311 4.76 15.09 22.71
CA GLY A 311 5.03 13.69 23.02
C GLY A 311 4.05 12.69 22.41
N GLU A 312 3.19 13.12 21.47
CA GLU A 312 2.24 12.25 20.75
C GLU A 312 2.90 10.96 20.27
N ASN A 313 2.21 9.85 20.49
CA ASN A 313 2.68 8.52 20.13
C ASN A 313 2.21 8.14 18.71
N PRO A 314 3.12 7.99 17.73
CA PRO A 314 2.74 7.64 16.37
C PRO A 314 2.10 6.25 16.26
N ALA A 315 2.25 5.35 17.24
CA ALA A 315 1.68 4.01 17.21
C ALA A 315 0.19 3.97 17.60
N GLU A 316 -0.34 5.04 18.21
CA GLU A 316 -1.74 5.09 18.64
C GLU A 316 -2.72 4.98 17.46
N VAL A 317 -3.81 4.26 17.70
CA VAL A 317 -4.88 4.09 16.72
C VAL A 317 -5.78 5.32 16.79
N LYS A 318 -5.64 6.22 15.82
CA LYS A 318 -6.44 7.45 15.75
C LYS A 318 -7.83 7.25 15.18
N ARG A 319 -7.97 6.26 14.29
CA ARG A 319 -9.22 5.89 13.65
C ARG A 319 -9.35 4.38 13.63
N ALA A 320 -10.41 3.88 14.26
CA ALA A 320 -10.73 2.45 14.35
C ALA A 320 -11.87 2.04 13.40
N GLU A 321 -12.52 3.00 12.75
CA GLU A 321 -13.64 2.75 11.86
C GLU A 321 -13.14 2.17 10.54
N ARG A 322 -13.71 1.02 10.16
CA ARG A 322 -13.43 0.42 8.85
C ARG A 322 -14.03 1.29 7.75
N PRO A 323 -13.34 1.45 6.60
CA PRO A 323 -13.84 2.25 5.49
C PRO A 323 -15.08 1.67 4.83
N TYR A 324 -15.34 0.36 5.00
CA TYR A 324 -16.63 -0.21 4.67
C TYR A 324 -17.10 -1.20 5.73
N THR A 325 -18.42 -1.33 5.86
CA THR A 325 -19.07 -2.18 6.86
C THR A 325 -20.31 -2.86 6.28
N PHE A 326 -20.62 -4.03 6.84
CA PHE A 326 -21.82 -4.80 6.57
C PHE A 326 -22.76 -4.68 7.76
N VAL A 327 -23.95 -4.12 7.55
CA VAL A 327 -24.91 -3.81 8.62
C VAL A 327 -26.25 -4.47 8.32
N LYS A 328 -26.89 -5.03 9.35
CA LYS A 328 -28.30 -5.42 9.31
C LYS A 328 -29.10 -4.45 10.18
N GLN A 329 -29.93 -3.61 9.55
CA GLN A 329 -30.76 -2.63 10.24
C GLN A 329 -32.21 -2.74 9.76
N ASP A 330 -33.16 -2.80 10.69
CA ASP A 330 -34.60 -2.92 10.40
C ASP A 330 -34.96 -4.05 9.42
N GLY A 331 -34.28 -5.20 9.57
CA GLY A 331 -34.47 -6.37 8.71
C GLY A 331 -33.83 -6.25 7.31
N ARG A 332 -33.20 -5.11 6.98
CA ARG A 332 -32.52 -4.88 5.70
C ARG A 332 -31.01 -5.00 5.85
N TYR A 333 -30.38 -5.58 4.85
CA TYR A 333 -28.93 -5.69 4.77
C TYR A 333 -28.38 -4.49 4.01
N GLN A 334 -27.31 -3.88 4.51
CA GLN A 334 -26.67 -2.71 3.93
C GLN A 334 -25.16 -2.90 3.86
N VAL A 335 -24.57 -2.52 2.73
CA VAL A 335 -23.14 -2.28 2.61
C VAL A 335 -22.91 -0.77 2.68
N ARG A 336 -22.09 -0.31 3.62
CA ARG A 336 -21.73 1.10 3.78
C ARG A 336 -20.27 1.28 3.43
N ILE A 337 -19.93 2.25 2.56
CA ILE A 337 -18.59 2.47 2.03
C ILE A 337 -18.27 3.97 2.11
N ASP A 338 -17.14 4.32 2.72
CA ASP A 338 -16.62 5.69 2.78
C ASP A 338 -16.02 6.08 1.41
N LEU A 339 -16.67 7.03 0.75
CA LEU A 339 -16.35 7.57 -0.57
C LEU A 339 -16.51 9.11 -0.60
N PRO A 340 -15.73 9.86 0.21
CA PRO A 340 -15.94 11.29 0.44
C PRO A 340 -15.85 12.17 -0.82
N PHE A 341 -15.13 11.70 -1.84
CA PHE A 341 -14.84 12.48 -3.06
C PHE A 341 -15.58 12.00 -4.30
N ALA A 342 -16.31 10.88 -4.22
CA ALA A 342 -16.94 10.29 -5.38
C ALA A 342 -18.19 11.09 -5.78
N ALA A 343 -18.34 11.40 -7.07
CA ALA A 343 -19.60 11.96 -7.56
C ALA A 343 -20.60 10.83 -7.87
N LYS A 344 -21.91 11.08 -7.67
CA LYS A 344 -22.96 10.07 -7.92
C LYS A 344 -22.91 9.48 -9.35
N GLY A 345 -22.53 10.27 -10.35
CA GLY A 345 -22.45 9.83 -11.75
C GLY A 345 -21.22 8.98 -12.07
N GLU A 346 -20.27 8.86 -11.15
CA GLU A 346 -19.03 8.10 -11.34
C GLU A 346 -19.11 6.69 -10.72
N ILE A 347 -20.18 6.40 -9.98
CA ILE A 347 -20.35 5.15 -9.22
C ILE A 347 -21.21 4.16 -10.00
N SER A 348 -20.67 2.97 -10.27
CA SER A 348 -21.39 1.82 -10.82
C SER A 348 -21.33 0.66 -9.82
N LEU A 349 -22.46 -0.04 -9.66
CA LEU A 349 -22.65 -1.11 -8.68
C LEU A 349 -23.33 -2.30 -9.32
N PHE A 350 -22.73 -3.48 -9.20
CA PHE A 350 -23.35 -4.74 -9.59
C PHE A 350 -22.84 -5.88 -8.71
N LYS A 351 -23.50 -7.03 -8.76
CA LYS A 351 -23.11 -8.21 -7.99
C LYS A 351 -22.64 -9.32 -8.92
N LYS A 352 -21.59 -10.02 -8.52
CA LYS A 352 -21.05 -11.18 -9.23
C LYS A 352 -20.79 -12.29 -8.22
N GLY A 353 -21.61 -13.35 -8.25
CA GLY A 353 -21.54 -14.41 -7.24
C GLY A 353 -21.86 -13.87 -5.84
N ASP A 354 -20.93 -14.06 -4.92
CA ASP A 354 -20.94 -13.59 -3.52
C ASP A 354 -20.22 -12.25 -3.33
N GLU A 355 -19.88 -11.54 -4.41
CA GLU A 355 -19.16 -10.25 -4.34
C GLU A 355 -20.03 -9.07 -4.80
N LEU A 356 -19.95 -7.96 -4.07
CA LEU A 356 -20.39 -6.65 -4.55
C LEU A 356 -19.25 -6.00 -5.32
N VAL A 357 -19.47 -5.73 -6.60
CA VAL A 357 -18.52 -4.99 -7.44
C VAL A 357 -18.87 -3.50 -7.39
N VAL A 358 -17.90 -2.71 -6.96
CA VAL A 358 -17.98 -1.25 -6.86
C VAL A 358 -17.01 -0.64 -7.84
N GLU A 359 -17.52 0.17 -8.75
CA GLU A 359 -16.74 0.91 -9.74
C GLU A 359 -16.85 2.40 -9.47
N ILE A 360 -15.72 3.10 -9.47
CA ILE A 360 -15.63 4.55 -9.31
C ILE A 360 -14.65 5.09 -10.33
N GLY A 361 -15.16 5.72 -11.39
CA GLY A 361 -14.34 6.17 -12.52
C GLY A 361 -13.59 4.99 -13.16
N THR A 362 -12.27 4.94 -12.98
CA THR A 362 -11.40 3.86 -13.50
C THR A 362 -11.05 2.78 -12.47
N VAL A 363 -11.50 2.93 -11.23
CA VAL A 363 -11.21 1.98 -10.14
C VAL A 363 -12.36 1.00 -10.04
N ARG A 364 -12.06 -0.30 -10.02
CA ARG A 364 -13.01 -1.38 -9.75
C ARG A 364 -12.53 -2.18 -8.54
N ARG A 365 -13.43 -2.42 -7.57
CA ARG A 365 -13.17 -3.29 -6.42
C ARG A 365 -14.26 -4.34 -6.30
N HIS A 366 -13.84 -5.57 -6.01
CA HIS A 366 -14.69 -6.68 -5.63
C HIS A 366 -14.68 -6.79 -4.11
N ILE A 367 -15.85 -6.59 -3.48
CA ILE A 367 -16.04 -6.66 -2.03
C ILE A 367 -16.78 -7.96 -1.73
N GLY A 368 -16.10 -8.92 -1.08
CA GLY A 368 -16.71 -10.16 -0.65
C GLY A 368 -17.85 -9.91 0.35
N LEU A 369 -19.03 -10.47 0.10
CA LEU A 369 -20.17 -10.34 0.99
C LEU A 369 -20.16 -11.45 2.05
N PRO A 370 -20.55 -11.15 3.31
CA PRO A 370 -20.82 -12.18 4.29
C PRO A 370 -21.86 -13.19 3.78
N VAL A 371 -21.79 -14.44 4.26
CA VAL A 371 -22.71 -15.52 3.85
C VAL A 371 -24.18 -15.12 3.93
N SER A 372 -24.57 -14.34 4.96
CA SER A 372 -25.94 -13.84 5.14
C SER A 372 -26.41 -12.85 4.06
N MET A 373 -25.48 -12.27 3.30
CA MET A 373 -25.72 -11.28 2.24
C MET A 373 -25.42 -11.84 0.85
N ALA A 374 -24.71 -12.98 0.74
CA ALA A 374 -24.23 -13.54 -0.51
C ALA A 374 -25.36 -13.92 -1.49
N ALA A 375 -26.58 -14.22 -1.02
CA ALA A 375 -27.73 -14.51 -1.88
C ALA A 375 -28.52 -13.25 -2.30
N LEU A 376 -28.28 -12.10 -1.67
CA LEU A 376 -29.05 -10.89 -1.89
C LEU A 376 -28.56 -10.13 -3.12
N THR A 377 -29.39 -9.27 -3.69
CA THR A 377 -29.08 -8.43 -4.85
C THR A 377 -29.00 -6.94 -4.46
N PRO A 378 -28.13 -6.14 -5.12
CA PRO A 378 -28.09 -4.69 -4.89
C PRO A 378 -29.43 -4.05 -5.27
N GLY A 379 -30.05 -3.37 -4.31
CA GLY A 379 -31.28 -2.61 -4.49
C GLY A 379 -30.98 -1.13 -4.62
N LYS A 380 -31.40 -0.36 -3.62
CA LYS A 380 -31.24 1.10 -3.61
C LYS A 380 -29.85 1.48 -3.11
N ALA A 381 -29.16 2.34 -3.86
CA ALA A 381 -27.92 2.98 -3.42
C ALA A 381 -28.15 4.47 -3.11
N ARG A 382 -27.53 4.97 -2.05
CA ARG A 382 -27.54 6.41 -1.68
C ARG A 382 -26.14 6.85 -1.30
N LEU A 383 -25.73 8.00 -1.83
CA LEU A 383 -24.49 8.68 -1.44
C LEU A 383 -24.86 9.95 -0.67
N GLU A 384 -24.51 9.98 0.61
CA GLU A 384 -24.81 11.08 1.55
C GLU A 384 -23.58 11.32 2.43
N ASN A 385 -23.15 12.57 2.60
CA ASN A 385 -21.99 12.97 3.42
C ASN A 385 -20.74 12.13 3.17
N GLY A 386 -20.45 11.83 1.90
CA GLY A 386 -19.27 11.05 1.54
C GLY A 386 -19.36 9.56 1.88
N ARG A 387 -20.54 9.03 2.19
CA ARG A 387 -20.76 7.61 2.47
C ARG A 387 -21.81 7.03 1.53
N LEU A 388 -21.42 5.99 0.80
CA LEU A 388 -22.30 5.21 -0.05
C LEU A 388 -22.95 4.09 0.78
N THR A 389 -24.27 4.07 0.81
CA THR A 389 -25.05 2.99 1.42
C THR A 389 -25.79 2.23 0.33
N VAL A 390 -25.51 0.94 0.20
CA VAL A 390 -26.14 0.02 -0.75
C VAL A 390 -27.05 -0.91 0.04
N GLU A 391 -28.36 -0.76 -0.09
CA GLU A 391 -29.35 -1.71 0.44
C GLU A 391 -29.33 -2.97 -0.42
N LEU A 392 -29.16 -4.14 0.20
CA LEU A 392 -29.32 -5.44 -0.44
C LEU A 392 -30.71 -6.01 -0.12
N LYS A 393 -31.34 -6.62 -1.13
CA LYS A 393 -32.68 -7.21 -1.03
C LYS A 393 -32.71 -8.61 -1.61
N GLU A 394 -33.69 -9.41 -1.22
CA GLU A 394 -33.97 -10.67 -1.91
C GLU A 394 -34.36 -10.37 -3.37
N GLU A 395 -33.93 -11.24 -4.27
CA GLU A 395 -34.31 -11.16 -5.68
C GLU A 395 -35.83 -11.37 -5.76
N ALA A 396 -36.56 -10.41 -6.33
CA ALA A 396 -38.00 -10.54 -6.46
C ALA A 396 -38.29 -11.73 -7.37
N SER A 397 -38.95 -12.76 -6.84
CA SER A 397 -39.38 -13.91 -7.63
C SER A 397 -40.23 -13.39 -8.80
N SER A 398 -39.75 -13.64 -10.02
CA SER A 398 -40.40 -13.21 -11.26
C SER A 398 -41.59 -14.10 -11.59
#